data_AF-A0A1V8M4I8-F1
#
_entry.id   AF-A0A1V8M4I8-F1
#
_cell.length_a   1.000
_cell.length_b   1.000
_cell.length_c   1.000
_cell.angle_alpha   90.00
_cell.angle_beta   90.00
_cell.angle_gamma   90.00
#
_symmetry.space_group_name_H-M   'P 1'
#
loop_
_entity.id
_entity.type
_entity.pdbx_description
1 polymer ?
#
loop_
_entity_poly.entity_id
_entity_poly.type
_entity_poly.pdbx_seq_one_letter_code
_entity_poly.pdbx_strand_id
1 'polypeptide(L)'
;MFRIRKVLDNTSSANCEAINQVLSILTQQFPAARKEEFNKLPEQLNDPLKYKYRSILFVAENAVGKVKGFAMLLHFPDINIAYLELISAALGQTSGGIGGALYEYLREECLLLKVKGLFFECSIDDPEQIKDPVILKQNIARLKFYERYGVYPIVNDSYATPVNPGDEDLYYLMMDDLGTKKTIKSGMAQKIVRAILERKYGELIPQNQIDDVVQSFTDKNLRFREPRYIHKPVAITRSHKDMESIVLVVNEGHSIHHVKDRGYVEAPVRLSTILTALGKTQLFKRIEPRRVSEAFIKKVHSPAYVDYLRRACAALPPGKSIYPIIFPLRNLERPPKDIELQVGYYCLDTFTPLNSNAYQAARGAVDCAVTAANAVLDGAHISYALVRPPGHHAERRTFGGFCYFNSAAIAAHHLSNYGKVAVLDIDFHHGNGTQDIFYERSDVLTVSIHGDPHFAYPHFSGFKDEIGSKEGEGFNINYPLAEHIDAEKYRRTLATAIKRIKVFNPAYLVVSLGLDTAKSDPTGTWSHNYEDFFKIGQLIGETKYHIVVVQEGGYRTQTLGTNAKYFFQGLWSGFFGQEKAQEKTN
;
A
#
# COMPACT_ATOMS: atom_id res chain seq x y z
N MET A 1 -17.47 6.91 -3.27
CA MET A 1 -16.09 6.57 -3.69
C MET A 1 -15.62 5.40 -2.85
N PHE A 2 -15.13 4.34 -3.48
CA PHE A 2 -14.59 3.13 -2.85
C PHE A 2 -13.18 2.89 -3.40
N ARG A 3 -12.35 2.16 -2.65
CA ARG A 3 -11.06 1.64 -3.11
C ARG A 3 -11.14 0.13 -3.23
N ILE A 4 -10.33 -0.48 -4.07
CA ILE A 4 -10.16 -1.93 -4.15
C ILE A 4 -8.79 -2.25 -3.57
N ARG A 5 -8.75 -3.11 -2.56
CA ARG A 5 -7.49 -3.62 -2.00
C ARG A 5 -7.43 -5.13 -2.06
N LYS A 6 -6.22 -5.67 -2.12
CA LYS A 6 -5.94 -7.10 -1.98
C LYS A 6 -5.89 -7.48 -0.50
N VAL A 7 -6.47 -8.64 -0.19
CA VAL A 7 -6.43 -9.33 1.10
C VAL A 7 -5.81 -10.68 0.80
N LEU A 8 -4.59 -10.89 1.28
CA LEU A 8 -3.76 -12.06 0.97
C LEU A 8 -3.65 -13.03 2.15
N ASP A 9 -4.11 -12.63 3.33
CA ASP A 9 -4.02 -13.37 4.58
C ASP A 9 -5.16 -12.95 5.53
N ASN A 10 -5.25 -13.58 6.69
CA ASN A 10 -6.17 -13.22 7.78
C ASN A 10 -5.44 -12.76 9.05
N THR A 11 -4.28 -12.12 8.92
CA THR A 11 -3.41 -11.82 10.07
C THR A 11 -3.59 -10.41 10.60
N SER A 12 -3.80 -9.41 9.73
CA SER A 12 -4.02 -8.03 10.16
C SER A 12 -5.46 -7.80 10.57
N SER A 13 -5.67 -6.86 11.51
CA SER A 13 -7.01 -6.53 12.00
C SER A 13 -7.94 -6.07 10.87
N ALA A 14 -7.45 -5.26 9.93
CA ALA A 14 -8.24 -4.85 8.77
C ALA A 14 -8.55 -6.02 7.82
N ASN A 15 -7.63 -6.98 7.64
CA ASN A 15 -7.89 -8.18 6.85
C ASN A 15 -8.98 -9.03 7.50
N CYS A 16 -8.87 -9.30 8.80
CA CYS A 16 -9.88 -10.03 9.57
C CYS A 16 -11.27 -9.37 9.46
N GLU A 17 -11.34 -8.05 9.64
CA GLU A 17 -12.60 -7.32 9.57
C GLU A 17 -13.21 -7.36 8.17
N ALA A 18 -12.41 -7.22 7.12
CA ALA A 18 -12.89 -7.32 5.74
C ALA A 18 -13.35 -8.74 5.39
N ILE A 19 -12.63 -9.78 5.83
CA ILE A 19 -13.02 -11.18 5.64
C ILE A 19 -14.37 -11.44 6.34
N ASN A 20 -14.55 -10.97 7.57
CA ASN A 20 -15.82 -11.10 8.29
C ASN A 20 -16.98 -10.40 7.57
N GLN A 21 -16.74 -9.20 7.00
CA GLN A 21 -17.73 -8.53 6.17
C GLN A 21 -18.03 -9.30 4.88
N VAL A 22 -17.02 -9.89 4.23
CA VAL A 22 -17.19 -10.73 3.04
C VAL A 22 -18.01 -11.98 3.36
N LEU A 23 -17.71 -12.67 4.47
CA LEU A 23 -18.50 -13.82 4.96
C LEU A 23 -19.96 -13.45 5.20
N SER A 24 -20.22 -12.26 5.75
CA SER A 24 -21.58 -11.74 5.90
C SER A 24 -22.25 -11.48 4.55
N ILE A 25 -21.54 -10.93 3.56
CA ILE A 25 -22.10 -10.72 2.21
C ILE A 25 -22.39 -12.06 1.54
N LEU A 26 -21.47 -13.03 1.63
CA LEU A 26 -21.63 -14.38 1.09
C LEU A 26 -22.88 -15.06 1.64
N THR A 27 -23.03 -15.08 2.96
CA THR A 27 -24.19 -15.70 3.63
C THR A 27 -25.52 -15.07 3.21
N GLN A 28 -25.53 -13.76 2.95
CA GLN A 28 -26.74 -13.03 2.53
C GLN A 28 -27.07 -13.21 1.05
N GLN A 29 -26.06 -13.27 0.17
CA GLN A 29 -26.25 -13.39 -1.28
C GLN A 29 -26.48 -14.84 -1.74
N PHE A 30 -25.96 -15.81 -0.99
CA PHE A 30 -26.04 -17.23 -1.32
C PHE A 30 -26.64 -18.03 -0.15
N PRO A 31 -27.93 -17.81 0.20
CA PRO A 31 -28.55 -18.47 1.35
C PRO A 31 -28.69 -19.98 1.19
N ALA A 32 -28.65 -20.49 -0.04
CA ALA A 32 -28.71 -21.92 -0.36
C ALA A 32 -27.34 -22.62 -0.28
N ALA A 33 -26.24 -21.87 -0.21
CA ALA A 33 -24.90 -22.46 -0.11
C ALA A 33 -24.63 -22.99 1.31
N ARG A 34 -23.84 -24.06 1.40
CA ARG A 34 -23.44 -24.65 2.69
C ARG A 34 -22.53 -23.69 3.43
N LYS A 35 -22.88 -23.33 4.67
CA LYS A 35 -22.11 -22.38 5.47
C LYS A 35 -20.68 -22.86 5.72
N GLU A 36 -20.44 -24.18 5.74
CA GLU A 36 -19.11 -24.75 5.88
C GLU A 36 -18.18 -24.41 4.71
N GLU A 37 -18.71 -24.12 3.52
CA GLU A 37 -17.90 -23.74 2.35
C GLU A 37 -17.30 -22.33 2.54
N PHE A 38 -18.07 -21.40 3.08
CA PHE A 38 -17.59 -20.04 3.33
C PHE A 38 -16.59 -19.97 4.49
N ASN A 39 -16.77 -20.81 5.51
CA ASN A 39 -15.87 -20.83 6.67
C ASN A 39 -14.44 -21.28 6.34
N LYS A 40 -14.20 -21.87 5.15
CA LYS A 40 -12.86 -22.23 4.65
C LYS A 40 -12.08 -21.00 4.17
N LEU A 41 -12.74 -19.87 3.88
CA LEU A 41 -12.10 -18.69 3.28
C LEU A 41 -10.84 -18.21 4.03
N PRO A 42 -10.85 -18.04 5.37
CA PRO A 42 -9.66 -17.59 6.08
C PRO A 42 -8.50 -18.60 5.97
N GLU A 43 -8.78 -19.90 5.95
CA GLU A 43 -7.78 -20.95 5.78
C GLU A 43 -7.22 -20.96 4.35
N GLN A 44 -8.10 -20.84 3.35
CA GLN A 44 -7.74 -20.77 1.92
C GLN A 44 -6.77 -19.63 1.60
N LEU A 45 -6.90 -18.48 2.28
CA LEU A 45 -5.98 -17.36 2.09
C LEU A 45 -4.56 -17.65 2.59
N ASN A 46 -4.41 -18.51 3.61
CA ASN A 46 -3.10 -18.75 4.24
C ASN A 46 -2.41 -20.05 3.82
N ASP A 47 -3.15 -21.06 3.34
CA ASP A 47 -2.61 -22.39 3.06
C ASP A 47 -2.69 -22.78 1.57
N PRO A 48 -1.88 -22.15 0.69
CA PRO A 48 -1.91 -22.46 -0.72
C PRO A 48 -1.44 -23.89 -1.05
N LEU A 49 -0.71 -24.55 -0.14
CA LEU A 49 -0.23 -25.92 -0.33
C LEU A 49 -1.36 -26.93 -0.18
N LYS A 50 -2.19 -26.79 0.86
CA LYS A 50 -3.37 -27.63 1.07
C LYS A 50 -4.32 -27.58 -0.12
N TYR A 51 -4.57 -26.39 -0.64
CA TYR A 51 -5.55 -26.17 -1.71
C TYR A 51 -4.96 -26.29 -3.13
N LYS A 52 -3.63 -26.36 -3.28
CA LYS A 52 -2.92 -26.40 -4.58
C LYS A 52 -3.18 -25.17 -5.45
N TYR A 53 -3.56 -24.05 -4.85
CA TYR A 53 -3.71 -22.75 -5.50
C TYR A 53 -3.50 -21.64 -4.47
N ARG A 54 -3.13 -20.45 -4.93
CA ARG A 54 -3.06 -19.25 -4.10
C ARG A 54 -4.36 -18.46 -4.21
N SER A 55 -5.06 -18.28 -3.10
CA SER A 55 -6.24 -17.41 -3.04
C SER A 55 -5.86 -15.94 -2.90
N ILE A 56 -6.55 -15.07 -3.63
CA ILE A 56 -6.42 -13.62 -3.58
C ILE A 56 -7.82 -13.03 -3.48
N LEU A 57 -8.13 -12.44 -2.33
CA LEU A 57 -9.39 -11.75 -2.09
C LEU A 57 -9.23 -10.27 -2.43
N PHE A 58 -10.08 -9.73 -3.29
CA PHE A 58 -10.21 -8.29 -3.54
C PHE A 58 -11.43 -7.77 -2.80
N VAL A 59 -11.27 -6.70 -2.02
CA VAL A 59 -12.40 -6.05 -1.34
C VAL A 59 -12.53 -4.62 -1.82
N ALA A 60 -13.73 -4.26 -2.29
CA ALA A 60 -14.12 -2.90 -2.60
C ALA A 60 -14.67 -2.26 -1.32
N GLU A 61 -13.93 -1.38 -0.67
CA GLU A 61 -14.29 -0.80 0.62
C GLU A 61 -14.29 0.74 0.59
N ASN A 62 -15.08 1.37 1.45
CA ASN A 62 -15.08 2.82 1.59
C ASN A 62 -13.95 3.30 2.53
N ALA A 63 -13.82 4.62 2.70
CA ALA A 63 -12.76 5.22 3.51
C ALA A 63 -12.78 4.83 5.01
N VAL A 64 -13.87 4.24 5.50
CA VAL A 64 -13.99 3.75 6.89
C VAL A 64 -13.88 2.22 6.98
N GLY A 65 -13.44 1.53 5.93
CA GLY A 65 -13.22 0.09 5.93
C GLY A 65 -14.49 -0.76 5.73
N LYS A 66 -15.64 -0.15 5.39
CA LYS A 66 -16.87 -0.89 5.09
C LYS A 66 -16.81 -1.48 3.68
N VAL A 67 -16.85 -2.80 3.59
CA VAL A 67 -16.87 -3.56 2.33
C VAL A 67 -18.21 -3.37 1.63
N LYS A 68 -18.14 -3.05 0.34
CA LYS A 68 -19.24 -2.79 -0.59
C LYS A 68 -19.35 -3.85 -1.68
N GLY A 69 -18.31 -4.63 -1.87
CA GLY A 69 -18.27 -5.79 -2.76
C GLY A 69 -16.92 -6.48 -2.66
N PHE A 70 -16.81 -7.66 -3.24
CA PHE A 70 -15.59 -8.43 -3.26
C PHE A 70 -15.47 -9.28 -4.53
N ALA A 71 -14.25 -9.72 -4.81
CA ALA A 71 -13.96 -10.75 -5.80
C ALA A 71 -12.91 -11.74 -5.24
N MET A 72 -13.05 -13.03 -5.55
CA MET A 72 -12.13 -14.08 -5.17
C MET A 72 -11.43 -14.62 -6.42
N LEU A 73 -10.10 -14.50 -6.46
CA LEU A 73 -9.27 -15.03 -7.52
C LEU A 73 -8.40 -16.15 -6.98
N LEU A 74 -8.40 -17.29 -7.64
CA LEU A 74 -7.52 -18.40 -7.35
C LEU A 74 -6.43 -18.47 -8.43
N HIS A 75 -5.17 -18.31 -8.03
CA HIS A 75 -4.04 -18.44 -8.94
C HIS A 75 -3.49 -19.87 -8.86
N PHE A 76 -3.45 -20.55 -10.02
CA PHE A 76 -2.99 -21.93 -10.15
C PHE A 76 -1.58 -21.90 -10.75
N PRO A 77 -0.51 -21.81 -9.93
CA PRO A 77 0.84 -21.55 -10.42
C PRO A 77 1.42 -22.71 -11.25
N ASP A 78 0.98 -23.94 -10.99
CA ASP A 78 1.46 -25.16 -11.64
C ASP A 78 1.08 -25.24 -13.13
N ILE A 79 -0.08 -24.68 -13.49
CA ILE A 79 -0.54 -24.58 -14.88
C ILE A 79 -0.54 -23.14 -15.42
N ASN A 80 -0.24 -22.17 -14.56
CA ASN A 80 -0.16 -20.74 -14.83
C ASN A 80 -1.48 -20.15 -15.39
N ILE A 81 -2.59 -20.36 -14.67
CA ILE A 81 -3.89 -19.74 -14.95
C ILE A 81 -4.42 -19.03 -13.70
N ALA A 82 -5.40 -18.15 -13.90
CA ALA A 82 -6.22 -17.63 -12.81
C ALA A 82 -7.67 -18.11 -12.96
N TYR A 83 -8.34 -18.35 -11.84
CA TYR A 83 -9.74 -18.74 -11.76
C TYR A 83 -10.52 -17.75 -10.90
N LEU A 84 -11.48 -17.03 -11.48
CA LEU A 84 -12.40 -16.18 -10.71
C LEU A 84 -13.45 -17.10 -10.09
N GLU A 85 -13.37 -17.26 -8.77
CA GLU A 85 -14.27 -18.12 -8.02
C GLU A 85 -15.59 -17.43 -7.73
N LEU A 86 -15.55 -16.20 -7.22
CA LEU A 86 -16.74 -15.45 -6.82
C LEU A 86 -16.53 -13.96 -7.06
N ILE A 87 -17.57 -13.26 -7.50
CA ILE A 87 -17.61 -11.79 -7.55
C ILE A 87 -19.01 -11.33 -7.14
N SER A 88 -19.09 -10.42 -6.17
CA SER A 88 -20.38 -9.95 -5.68
C SER A 88 -20.31 -8.56 -5.06
N ALA A 89 -21.39 -7.82 -5.19
CA ALA A 89 -21.62 -6.58 -4.45
C ALA A 89 -22.44 -6.86 -3.19
N ALA A 90 -22.28 -6.05 -2.15
CA ALA A 90 -23.12 -6.11 -0.97
C ALA A 90 -24.60 -5.85 -1.34
N LEU A 91 -25.53 -6.44 -0.58
CA LEU A 91 -26.97 -6.32 -0.85
C LEU A 91 -27.42 -4.85 -0.90
N GLY A 92 -28.27 -4.52 -1.87
CA GLY A 92 -28.75 -3.15 -2.11
C GLY A 92 -27.74 -2.19 -2.76
N GLN A 93 -26.60 -2.68 -3.26
CA GLN A 93 -25.56 -1.88 -3.94
C GLN A 93 -25.35 -2.27 -5.42
N THR A 94 -26.28 -3.01 -6.03
CA THR A 94 -26.16 -3.57 -7.40
C THR A 94 -26.05 -2.53 -8.52
N SER A 95 -26.22 -1.23 -8.23
CA SER A 95 -26.23 -0.13 -9.20
C SER A 95 -24.98 0.78 -9.21
N GLY A 96 -23.89 0.43 -8.50
CA GLY A 96 -22.78 1.35 -8.26
C GLY A 96 -21.51 1.21 -9.13
N GLY A 97 -21.49 0.34 -10.15
CA GLY A 97 -20.27 0.07 -10.95
C GLY A 97 -19.20 -0.77 -10.24
N ILE A 98 -19.44 -1.21 -9.00
CA ILE A 98 -18.50 -1.97 -8.17
C ILE A 98 -18.06 -3.28 -8.86
N GLY A 99 -19.00 -4.04 -9.42
CA GLY A 99 -18.69 -5.28 -10.12
C GLY A 99 -17.78 -5.07 -11.33
N GLY A 100 -17.99 -3.98 -12.09
CA GLY A 100 -17.11 -3.62 -13.21
C GLY A 100 -15.70 -3.27 -12.73
N ALA A 101 -15.60 -2.42 -11.71
CA ALA A 101 -14.31 -2.03 -11.13
C ALA A 101 -13.54 -3.22 -10.54
N LEU A 102 -14.21 -4.12 -9.82
CA LEU A 102 -13.60 -5.35 -9.29
C LEU A 102 -13.12 -6.27 -10.42
N TYR A 103 -13.92 -6.44 -11.47
CA TYR A 103 -13.56 -7.28 -12.61
C TYR A 103 -12.36 -6.69 -13.38
N GLU A 104 -12.32 -5.38 -13.61
CA GLU A 104 -11.18 -4.69 -14.23
C GLU A 104 -9.90 -4.85 -13.40
N TYR A 105 -9.97 -4.62 -12.09
CA TYR A 105 -8.84 -4.79 -11.18
C TYR A 105 -8.30 -6.24 -11.19
N LEU A 106 -9.21 -7.22 -11.24
CA LEU A 106 -8.85 -8.63 -11.30
C LEU A 106 -8.12 -8.97 -12.62
N ARG A 107 -8.54 -8.39 -13.75
CA ARG A 107 -7.83 -8.56 -15.04
C ARG A 107 -6.43 -7.96 -15.01
N GLU A 108 -6.27 -6.80 -14.39
CA GLU A 108 -4.95 -6.18 -14.16
C GLU A 108 -4.06 -7.10 -13.32
N GLU A 109 -4.60 -7.69 -12.25
CA GLU A 109 -3.85 -8.67 -11.45
C GLU A 109 -3.43 -9.89 -12.27
N CYS A 110 -4.34 -10.45 -13.07
CA CYS A 110 -4.02 -11.59 -13.94
C CYS A 110 -2.86 -11.28 -14.91
N LEU A 111 -2.85 -10.09 -15.48
CA LEU A 111 -1.77 -9.65 -16.35
C LEU A 111 -0.45 -9.45 -15.58
N LEU A 112 -0.48 -8.94 -14.33
CA LEU A 112 0.70 -8.88 -13.45
C LEU A 112 1.25 -10.27 -13.10
N LEU A 113 0.36 -11.22 -12.84
CA LEU A 113 0.71 -12.63 -12.59
C LEU A 113 1.20 -13.35 -13.86
N LYS A 114 1.09 -12.71 -15.03
CA LYS A 114 1.48 -13.28 -16.35
C LYS A 114 0.80 -14.63 -16.63
N VAL A 115 -0.46 -14.77 -16.19
CA VAL A 115 -1.23 -16.01 -16.42
C VAL A 115 -1.62 -16.16 -17.90
N LYS A 116 -1.91 -17.39 -18.31
CA LYS A 116 -2.32 -17.71 -19.68
C LYS A 116 -3.74 -17.24 -20.02
N GLY A 117 -4.58 -17.07 -19.01
CA GLY A 117 -5.97 -16.63 -19.13
C GLY A 117 -6.66 -16.64 -17.77
N LEU A 118 -7.80 -15.94 -17.70
CA LEU A 118 -8.70 -15.94 -16.57
C LEU A 118 -9.92 -16.82 -16.90
N PHE A 119 -10.20 -17.80 -16.05
CA PHE A 119 -11.32 -18.73 -16.19
C PHE A 119 -12.34 -18.53 -15.09
N PHE A 120 -13.60 -18.84 -15.34
CA PHE A 120 -14.65 -18.84 -14.34
C PHE A 120 -15.90 -19.53 -14.86
N GLU A 121 -16.78 -19.90 -13.94
CA GLU A 121 -18.09 -20.46 -14.26
C GLU A 121 -19.16 -19.37 -14.34
N CYS A 122 -20.04 -19.46 -15.32
CA CYS A 122 -21.23 -18.60 -15.40
C CYS A 122 -22.45 -19.45 -15.71
N SER A 123 -23.52 -19.28 -14.93
CA SER A 123 -24.75 -20.05 -15.09
C SER A 123 -25.33 -19.91 -16.50
N ILE A 124 -25.88 -21.00 -17.04
CA ILE A 124 -26.38 -21.05 -18.42
C ILE A 124 -27.64 -20.20 -18.63
N ASP A 125 -27.83 -19.74 -19.87
CA ASP A 125 -28.96 -18.94 -20.36
C ASP A 125 -29.83 -19.72 -21.37
N ASP A 126 -29.83 -21.05 -21.28
CA ASP A 126 -30.64 -21.91 -22.13
C ASP A 126 -32.06 -22.04 -21.56
N PRO A 127 -33.10 -21.50 -22.24
CA PRO A 127 -34.48 -21.59 -21.76
C PRO A 127 -35.04 -23.02 -21.77
N GLU A 128 -34.43 -23.97 -22.49
CA GLU A 128 -34.86 -25.37 -22.47
C GLU A 128 -34.42 -26.08 -21.18
N GLN A 129 -33.31 -25.63 -20.59
CA GLN A 129 -32.72 -26.21 -19.39
C GLN A 129 -33.09 -25.43 -18.12
N ILE A 130 -33.21 -24.11 -18.20
CA ILE A 130 -33.57 -23.23 -17.06
C ILE A 130 -35.04 -22.81 -17.17
N LYS A 131 -35.89 -23.48 -16.40
CA LYS A 131 -37.35 -23.29 -16.46
C LYS A 131 -37.85 -22.09 -15.67
N ASP A 132 -37.15 -21.69 -14.60
CA ASP A 132 -37.53 -20.51 -13.81
C ASP A 132 -37.17 -19.21 -14.57
N PRO A 133 -38.16 -18.39 -14.97
CA PRO A 133 -37.92 -17.16 -15.73
C PRO A 133 -37.15 -16.09 -14.94
N VAL A 134 -37.22 -16.11 -13.60
CA VAL A 134 -36.46 -15.20 -12.74
C VAL A 134 -34.99 -15.56 -12.76
N ILE A 135 -34.67 -16.86 -12.63
CA ILE A 135 -33.29 -17.37 -12.69
C ILE A 135 -32.72 -17.13 -14.09
N LEU A 136 -33.46 -17.47 -15.14
CA LEU A 136 -33.05 -17.25 -16.53
C LEU A 136 -32.68 -15.78 -16.79
N LYS A 137 -33.53 -14.84 -16.33
CA LYS A 137 -33.27 -13.40 -16.44
C LYS A 137 -31.98 -12.98 -15.72
N GLN A 138 -31.69 -13.56 -14.55
CA GLN A 138 -30.45 -13.29 -13.82
C GLN A 138 -29.23 -13.84 -14.54
N ASN A 139 -29.30 -15.06 -15.10
CA ASN A 139 -28.22 -15.68 -15.86
C ASN A 139 -27.87 -14.88 -17.11
N ILE A 140 -28.89 -14.42 -17.85
CA ILE A 140 -28.73 -13.51 -18.99
C ILE A 140 -28.02 -12.22 -18.57
N ALA A 141 -28.38 -11.63 -17.43
CA ALA A 141 -27.76 -10.41 -16.95
C ALA A 141 -26.27 -10.61 -16.59
N ARG A 142 -25.90 -11.78 -16.03
CA ARG A 142 -24.51 -12.16 -15.74
C ARG A 142 -23.69 -12.33 -17.03
N LEU A 143 -24.21 -13.05 -18.02
CA LEU A 143 -23.53 -13.20 -19.31
C LEU A 143 -23.36 -11.85 -20.03
N LYS A 144 -24.41 -11.02 -20.02
CA LYS A 144 -24.34 -9.65 -20.57
C LYS A 144 -23.30 -8.77 -19.86
N PHE A 145 -22.98 -9.05 -18.58
CA PHE A 145 -21.86 -8.38 -17.90
C PHE A 145 -20.53 -8.75 -18.53
N TYR A 146 -20.24 -10.03 -18.73
CA TYR A 146 -18.97 -10.49 -19.28
C TYR A 146 -18.81 -10.23 -20.79
N GLU A 147 -19.89 -10.29 -21.57
CA GLU A 147 -19.85 -9.96 -23.00
C GLU A 147 -19.44 -8.49 -23.26
N ARG A 148 -19.68 -7.58 -22.30
CA ARG A 148 -19.17 -6.19 -22.39
C ARG A 148 -17.65 -6.12 -22.43
N TYR A 149 -16.97 -7.13 -21.89
CA TYR A 149 -15.51 -7.25 -21.90
C TYR A 149 -14.98 -8.12 -23.04
N GLY A 150 -15.86 -8.61 -23.93
CA GLY A 150 -15.51 -9.51 -25.02
C GLY A 150 -15.25 -10.95 -24.57
N VAL A 151 -15.85 -11.34 -23.44
CA VAL A 151 -15.69 -12.67 -22.83
C VAL A 151 -16.93 -13.50 -23.09
N TYR A 152 -16.75 -14.70 -23.63
CA TYR A 152 -17.83 -15.55 -24.12
C TYR A 152 -17.71 -16.96 -23.55
N PRO A 153 -18.84 -17.70 -23.43
CA PRO A 153 -18.82 -19.13 -23.09
C PRO A 153 -17.98 -19.96 -24.05
N ILE A 154 -17.25 -20.94 -23.51
CA ILE A 154 -16.79 -22.09 -24.29
C ILE A 154 -18.01 -23.01 -24.50
N VAL A 155 -18.19 -23.50 -25.72
CA VAL A 155 -19.35 -24.32 -26.12
C VAL A 155 -18.94 -25.53 -26.95
N ASN A 156 -19.89 -26.45 -27.16
CA ASN A 156 -19.71 -27.78 -27.79
C ASN A 156 -18.88 -28.78 -26.97
N ASP A 157 -18.72 -28.49 -25.69
CA ASP A 157 -18.18 -29.38 -24.67
C ASP A 157 -19.30 -29.91 -23.76
N SER A 158 -18.94 -30.80 -22.84
CA SER A 158 -19.86 -31.41 -21.88
C SER A 158 -19.83 -30.73 -20.51
N TYR A 159 -19.22 -29.56 -20.34
CA TYR A 159 -19.09 -28.89 -19.04
C TYR A 159 -20.45 -28.51 -18.43
N ALA A 160 -21.41 -28.11 -19.25
CA ALA A 160 -22.76 -27.75 -18.81
C ALA A 160 -23.70 -28.97 -18.65
N THR A 161 -23.14 -30.18 -18.51
CA THR A 161 -23.94 -31.41 -18.36
C THR A 161 -24.35 -31.59 -16.89
N PRO A 162 -25.62 -31.90 -16.60
CA PRO A 162 -26.08 -32.15 -15.23
C PRO A 162 -25.35 -33.34 -14.60
N VAL A 163 -24.91 -33.17 -13.34
CA VAL A 163 -24.27 -34.24 -12.55
C VAL A 163 -25.31 -35.31 -12.20
N ASN A 164 -26.50 -34.87 -11.77
CA ASN A 164 -27.66 -35.71 -11.52
C ASN A 164 -28.84 -35.31 -12.42
N PRO A 165 -29.68 -36.28 -12.85
CA PRO A 165 -30.88 -35.96 -13.62
C PRO A 165 -31.78 -34.95 -12.89
N GLY A 166 -32.03 -33.81 -13.54
CA GLY A 166 -32.86 -32.73 -13.00
C GLY A 166 -32.10 -31.59 -12.33
N ASP A 167 -30.76 -31.63 -12.28
CA ASP A 167 -29.97 -30.49 -11.83
C ASP A 167 -30.20 -29.28 -12.74
N GLU A 168 -30.62 -28.16 -12.14
CA GLU A 168 -30.81 -26.88 -12.85
C GLU A 168 -29.63 -25.91 -12.63
N ASP A 169 -28.66 -26.27 -11.78
CA ASP A 169 -27.48 -25.45 -11.50
C ASP A 169 -26.33 -25.77 -12.48
N LEU A 170 -26.54 -25.37 -13.73
CA LEU A 170 -25.66 -25.67 -14.85
C LEU A 170 -24.84 -24.44 -15.24
N TYR A 171 -23.58 -24.68 -15.63
CA TYR A 171 -22.59 -23.62 -15.85
C TYR A 171 -21.87 -23.78 -17.19
N TYR A 172 -21.61 -22.66 -17.85
CA TYR A 172 -20.58 -22.58 -18.88
C TYR A 172 -19.22 -22.33 -18.26
N LEU A 173 -18.18 -22.93 -18.83
CA LEU A 173 -16.82 -22.47 -18.61
C LEU A 173 -16.55 -21.23 -19.47
N MET A 174 -16.13 -20.15 -18.83
CA MET A 174 -15.78 -18.88 -19.47
C MET A 174 -14.26 -18.75 -19.54
N MET A 175 -13.74 -18.07 -20.56
CA MET A 175 -12.33 -17.67 -20.64
C MET A 175 -12.21 -16.22 -21.10
N ASP A 176 -11.58 -15.40 -20.25
CA ASP A 176 -11.09 -14.07 -20.59
C ASP A 176 -9.60 -14.18 -20.96
N ASP A 177 -9.31 -13.85 -22.20
CA ASP A 177 -7.95 -13.86 -22.77
C ASP A 177 -7.12 -12.62 -22.39
N LEU A 178 -7.68 -11.75 -21.54
CA LEU A 178 -7.09 -10.49 -21.07
C LEU A 178 -6.76 -9.53 -22.22
N GLY A 179 -7.48 -9.63 -23.34
CA GLY A 179 -7.26 -8.83 -24.54
C GLY A 179 -5.97 -9.19 -25.30
N THR A 180 -5.46 -10.41 -25.13
CA THR A 180 -4.25 -10.90 -25.82
C THR A 180 -4.55 -11.62 -27.13
N LYS A 181 -5.82 -11.94 -27.43
CA LYS A 181 -6.28 -12.77 -28.55
C LYS A 181 -5.66 -14.16 -28.57
N LYS A 182 -5.24 -14.67 -27.40
CA LYS A 182 -4.66 -16.01 -27.28
C LYS A 182 -5.75 -17.06 -27.42
N THR A 183 -5.47 -18.07 -28.23
CA THR A 183 -6.26 -19.32 -28.26
C THR A 183 -5.61 -20.36 -27.36
N ILE A 184 -6.42 -21.27 -26.83
CA ILE A 184 -5.96 -22.41 -26.04
C ILE A 184 -6.12 -23.67 -26.89
N LYS A 185 -5.15 -24.59 -26.80
CA LYS A 185 -5.24 -25.90 -27.44
C LYS A 185 -5.93 -26.89 -26.50
N SER A 186 -6.60 -27.89 -27.06
CA SER A 186 -7.28 -28.98 -26.34
C SER A 186 -6.46 -29.55 -25.18
N GLY A 187 -5.19 -29.94 -25.41
CA GLY A 187 -4.35 -30.50 -24.34
C GLY A 187 -4.12 -29.57 -23.14
N MET A 188 -4.14 -28.25 -23.32
CA MET A 188 -4.09 -27.29 -22.21
C MET A 188 -5.49 -27.08 -21.61
N ALA A 189 -6.53 -26.98 -22.43
CA ALA A 189 -7.91 -26.86 -21.97
C ALA A 189 -8.30 -28.05 -21.07
N GLN A 190 -7.96 -29.27 -21.46
CA GLN A 190 -8.15 -30.50 -20.69
C GLN A 190 -7.46 -30.45 -19.33
N LYS A 191 -6.21 -29.96 -19.27
CA LYS A 191 -5.49 -29.78 -18.01
C LYS A 191 -6.17 -28.75 -17.10
N ILE A 192 -6.67 -27.65 -17.67
CA ILE A 192 -7.36 -26.59 -16.94
C ILE A 192 -8.68 -27.10 -16.38
N VAL A 193 -9.52 -27.70 -17.23
CA VAL A 193 -10.82 -28.26 -16.85
C VAL A 193 -10.65 -29.31 -15.75
N ARG A 194 -9.70 -30.24 -15.92
CA ARG A 194 -9.38 -31.23 -14.90
C ARG A 194 -8.98 -30.58 -13.58
N ALA A 195 -8.07 -29.61 -13.62
CA ALA A 195 -7.61 -28.91 -12.42
C ALA A 195 -8.74 -28.16 -11.71
N ILE A 196 -9.66 -27.53 -12.45
CA ILE A 196 -10.83 -26.84 -11.87
C ILE A 196 -11.76 -27.87 -11.20
N LEU A 197 -12.17 -28.89 -11.94
CA LEU A 197 -13.13 -29.90 -11.45
C LEU A 197 -12.59 -30.69 -10.27
N GLU A 198 -11.35 -31.17 -10.32
CA GLU A 198 -10.75 -31.95 -9.22
C GLU A 198 -10.51 -31.11 -7.97
N ARG A 199 -10.07 -29.85 -8.10
CA ARG A 199 -9.76 -28.98 -6.95
C ARG A 199 -11.01 -28.41 -6.29
N LYS A 200 -12.08 -28.14 -7.04
CA LYS A 200 -13.32 -27.55 -6.52
C LYS A 200 -14.38 -28.59 -6.20
N TYR A 201 -14.52 -29.61 -7.02
CA TYR A 201 -15.66 -30.54 -7.01
C TYR A 201 -15.25 -32.00 -6.87
N GLY A 202 -13.97 -32.32 -6.62
CA GLY A 202 -13.49 -33.70 -6.53
C GLY A 202 -14.15 -34.57 -5.45
N GLU A 203 -14.78 -33.97 -4.44
CA GLU A 203 -15.58 -34.67 -3.43
C GLU A 203 -17.06 -34.85 -3.83
N LEU A 204 -17.53 -34.10 -4.84
CA LEU A 204 -18.94 -34.03 -5.25
C LEU A 204 -19.21 -34.75 -6.58
N ILE A 205 -18.23 -34.76 -7.49
CA ILE A 205 -18.37 -35.31 -8.85
C ILE A 205 -17.51 -36.57 -8.97
N PRO A 206 -18.08 -37.72 -9.39
CA PRO A 206 -17.33 -38.94 -9.64
C PRO A 206 -16.22 -38.76 -10.70
N GLN A 207 -15.08 -39.43 -10.51
CA GLN A 207 -13.91 -39.27 -11.38
C GLN A 207 -14.19 -39.60 -12.86
N ASN A 208 -15.05 -40.58 -13.14
CA ASN A 208 -15.43 -40.94 -14.50
C ASN A 208 -16.20 -39.81 -15.21
N GLN A 209 -17.08 -39.10 -14.51
CA GLN A 209 -17.78 -37.94 -15.07
C GLN A 209 -16.81 -36.78 -15.33
N ILE A 210 -15.84 -36.55 -14.44
CA ILE A 210 -14.77 -35.56 -14.67
C ILE A 210 -13.99 -35.94 -15.94
N ASP A 211 -13.65 -37.21 -16.12
CA ASP A 211 -12.92 -37.68 -17.29
C ASP A 211 -13.71 -37.50 -18.58
N ASP A 212 -15.02 -37.78 -18.58
CA ASP A 212 -15.90 -37.56 -19.73
C ASP A 212 -15.96 -36.08 -20.12
N VAL A 213 -16.14 -35.19 -19.14
CA VAL A 213 -16.14 -33.74 -19.37
C VAL A 213 -14.79 -33.30 -19.93
N VAL A 214 -13.68 -33.72 -19.34
CA VAL A 214 -12.33 -33.38 -19.81
C VAL A 214 -12.12 -33.85 -21.25
N GLN A 215 -12.50 -35.10 -21.58
CA GLN A 215 -12.32 -35.64 -22.94
C GLN A 215 -13.15 -34.92 -24.01
N SER A 216 -14.25 -34.26 -23.64
CA SER A 216 -15.07 -33.47 -24.56
C SER A 216 -14.35 -32.23 -25.14
N PHE A 217 -13.32 -31.71 -24.44
CA PHE A 217 -12.52 -30.55 -24.87
C PHE A 217 -11.50 -30.95 -25.95
N THR A 218 -11.96 -31.07 -27.19
CA THR A 218 -11.14 -31.34 -28.39
C THR A 218 -10.92 -30.07 -29.21
N ASP A 219 -9.87 -30.02 -30.05
CA ASP A 219 -9.62 -28.85 -30.92
C ASP A 219 -10.77 -28.58 -31.90
N LYS A 220 -11.57 -29.60 -32.23
CA LYS A 220 -12.78 -29.46 -33.06
C LYS A 220 -13.92 -28.77 -32.30
N ASN A 221 -14.05 -29.08 -31.02
CA ASN A 221 -15.15 -28.64 -30.17
C ASN A 221 -14.87 -27.30 -29.49
N LEU A 222 -13.60 -27.00 -29.18
CA LEU A 222 -13.20 -25.80 -28.45
C LEU A 222 -13.49 -24.53 -29.24
N ARG A 223 -14.68 -23.97 -29.02
CA ARG A 223 -15.17 -22.75 -29.67
C ARG A 223 -15.78 -21.83 -28.64
N PHE A 224 -15.60 -20.53 -28.87
CA PHE A 224 -16.35 -19.52 -28.16
C PHE A 224 -17.72 -19.34 -28.79
N ARG A 225 -18.74 -19.13 -27.95
CA ARG A 225 -20.06 -18.76 -28.42
C ARG A 225 -20.01 -17.40 -29.11
N GLU A 226 -20.76 -17.25 -30.20
CA GLU A 226 -20.94 -15.95 -30.85
C GLU A 226 -21.62 -14.93 -29.90
N PRO A 227 -21.32 -13.62 -30.05
CA PRO A 227 -21.90 -12.59 -29.20
C PRO A 227 -23.44 -12.56 -29.27
N ARG A 228 -24.12 -12.68 -28.13
CA ARG A 228 -25.59 -12.79 -28.07
C ARG A 228 -26.27 -11.51 -27.57
N TYR A 229 -25.66 -10.81 -26.62
CA TYR A 229 -26.26 -9.67 -25.91
C TYR A 229 -25.52 -8.35 -26.13
N ILE A 230 -24.21 -8.39 -26.39
CA ILE A 230 -23.36 -7.22 -26.64
C ILE A 230 -22.55 -7.42 -27.93
N HIS A 231 -22.87 -6.64 -28.96
CA HIS A 231 -22.18 -6.74 -30.25
C HIS A 231 -20.92 -5.87 -30.36
N LYS A 232 -20.72 -4.92 -29.45
CA LYS A 232 -19.52 -4.07 -29.42
C LYS A 232 -18.96 -4.01 -27.98
N PRO A 233 -17.95 -4.83 -27.67
CA PRO A 233 -17.29 -4.80 -26.37
C PRO A 233 -16.64 -3.44 -26.10
N VAL A 234 -16.52 -3.09 -24.82
CA VAL A 234 -15.75 -1.94 -24.37
C VAL A 234 -14.27 -2.22 -24.63
N ALA A 235 -13.56 -1.25 -25.20
CA ALA A 235 -12.13 -1.36 -25.40
C ALA A 235 -11.42 -1.54 -24.04
N ILE A 236 -10.60 -2.57 -23.95
CA ILE A 236 -9.85 -2.88 -22.74
C ILE A 236 -8.71 -1.88 -22.64
N THR A 237 -8.81 -0.91 -21.73
CA THR A 237 -7.73 0.03 -21.46
C THR A 237 -6.66 -0.71 -20.66
N ARG A 238 -5.54 -1.08 -21.31
CA ARG A 238 -4.39 -1.70 -20.63
C ARG A 238 -3.74 -0.66 -19.71
N SER A 239 -3.98 -0.72 -18.40
CA SER A 239 -3.41 0.23 -17.44
C SER A 239 -2.02 -0.14 -16.91
N HIS A 240 -1.41 -1.26 -17.34
CA HIS A 240 -0.11 -1.71 -16.81
C HIS A 240 0.99 -0.64 -16.77
N LYS A 241 0.95 0.34 -17.68
CA LYS A 241 1.88 1.47 -17.70
C LYS A 241 1.74 2.43 -16.52
N ASP A 242 0.58 2.48 -15.85
CA ASP A 242 0.34 3.37 -14.71
C ASP A 242 0.97 2.85 -13.40
N MET A 243 1.27 1.55 -13.31
CA MET A 243 1.87 0.91 -12.13
C MET A 243 3.41 0.97 -12.15
N GLU A 244 4.02 1.25 -13.31
CA GLU A 244 5.42 1.61 -13.45
C GLU A 244 5.59 3.13 -13.28
N SER A 245 5.16 3.68 -12.14
CA SER A 245 5.53 5.03 -11.73
C SER A 245 5.61 5.14 -10.21
N ILE A 246 6.39 6.10 -9.72
CA ILE A 246 6.39 6.51 -8.32
C ILE A 246 5.24 7.49 -8.13
N VAL A 247 4.28 7.15 -7.27
CA VAL A 247 3.19 8.07 -6.95
C VAL A 247 3.74 9.24 -6.13
N LEU A 248 3.60 10.46 -6.63
CA LEU A 248 4.08 11.68 -5.96
C LEU A 248 2.92 12.46 -5.36
N VAL A 249 2.98 12.73 -4.06
CA VAL A 249 2.08 13.64 -3.36
C VAL A 249 2.88 14.82 -2.84
N VAL A 250 2.50 16.03 -3.22
CA VAL A 250 3.22 17.26 -2.86
C VAL A 250 2.39 18.08 -1.88
N ASN A 251 3.00 18.53 -0.79
CA ASN A 251 2.35 19.40 0.18
C ASN A 251 2.15 20.81 -0.40
N GLU A 252 1.09 21.02 -1.17
CA GLU A 252 0.74 22.35 -1.67
C GLU A 252 0.40 23.32 -0.53
N GLY A 253 0.74 24.60 -0.71
CA GLY A 253 0.50 25.62 0.31
C GLY A 253 1.46 25.58 1.51
N HIS A 254 2.42 24.64 1.56
CA HIS A 254 3.43 24.57 2.63
C HIS A 254 4.24 25.88 2.84
N SER A 255 4.32 26.72 1.80
CA SER A 255 5.07 27.98 1.80
C SER A 255 4.49 29.03 2.75
N ILE A 256 3.25 28.85 3.22
CA ILE A 256 2.65 29.70 4.26
C ILE A 256 3.47 29.69 5.55
N HIS A 257 4.16 28.59 5.84
CA HIS A 257 5.04 28.48 6.99
C HIS A 257 6.46 28.90 6.60
N HIS A 258 6.84 30.16 6.81
CA HIS A 258 8.18 30.64 6.44
C HIS A 258 8.77 31.50 7.54
N VAL A 259 9.66 30.89 8.32
CA VAL A 259 10.49 31.56 9.33
C VAL A 259 11.71 32.14 8.63
N LYS A 260 11.97 33.45 8.82
CA LYS A 260 13.07 34.19 8.17
C LYS A 260 14.21 34.52 9.14
N ASP A 261 14.19 33.92 10.32
CA ASP A 261 15.15 34.19 11.38
C ASP A 261 16.52 33.63 11.01
N ARG A 262 17.58 34.33 11.42
CA ARG A 262 18.97 33.96 11.08
C ARG A 262 19.30 32.58 11.67
N GLY A 263 19.78 31.67 10.83
CA GLY A 263 20.14 30.30 11.23
C GLY A 263 19.01 29.29 11.06
N TYR A 264 17.78 29.72 10.76
CA TYR A 264 16.70 28.80 10.42
C TYR A 264 16.85 28.29 8.98
N VAL A 265 17.12 27.00 8.83
CA VAL A 265 17.48 26.40 7.52
C VAL A 265 16.30 25.79 6.78
N GLU A 266 15.18 25.54 7.47
CA GLU A 266 14.00 24.88 6.92
C GLU A 266 13.16 25.87 6.07
N ALA A 267 13.50 26.02 4.79
CA ALA A 267 12.92 27.06 3.93
C ALA A 267 11.99 26.49 2.82
N PRO A 268 10.98 27.25 2.35
CA PRO A 268 10.07 26.80 1.28
C PRO A 268 10.77 26.37 -0.02
N VAL A 269 11.92 26.96 -0.34
CA VAL A 269 12.71 26.66 -1.55
C VAL A 269 13.18 25.19 -1.64
N ARG A 270 13.22 24.47 -0.51
CA ARG A 270 13.57 23.05 -0.46
C ARG A 270 12.68 22.21 -1.37
N LEU A 271 11.35 22.37 -1.27
CA LEU A 271 10.38 21.57 -2.03
C LEU A 271 10.40 21.88 -3.51
N SER A 272 10.47 23.16 -3.89
CA SER A 272 10.53 23.55 -5.31
C SER A 272 11.81 23.05 -5.98
N THR A 273 12.94 23.04 -5.25
CA THR A 273 14.21 22.52 -5.74
C THR A 273 14.14 21.01 -6.01
N ILE A 274 13.58 20.23 -5.08
CA ILE A 274 13.38 18.79 -5.25
C ILE A 274 12.43 18.55 -6.44
N LEU A 275 11.26 19.19 -6.44
CA LEU A 275 10.24 19.00 -7.47
C LEU A 275 10.77 19.29 -8.88
N THR A 276 11.55 20.36 -9.03
CA THR A 276 12.18 20.73 -10.31
C THR A 276 13.15 19.66 -10.81
N ALA A 277 13.91 19.04 -9.91
CA ALA A 277 14.84 17.98 -10.28
C ALA A 277 14.12 16.67 -10.64
N LEU A 278 13.08 16.30 -9.88
CA LEU A 278 12.28 15.10 -10.11
C LEU A 278 11.50 15.15 -11.43
N GLY A 279 10.99 16.32 -11.82
CA GLY A 279 10.30 16.54 -13.09
C GLY A 279 11.12 16.17 -14.33
N LYS A 280 12.45 16.06 -14.21
CA LYS A 280 13.36 15.66 -15.30
C LYS A 280 13.47 14.16 -15.50
N THR A 281 12.88 13.34 -14.63
CA THR A 281 13.11 11.88 -14.60
C THR A 281 12.03 11.04 -15.29
N GLN A 282 10.84 11.62 -15.49
CA GLN A 282 9.63 10.89 -15.95
C GLN A 282 9.21 9.71 -15.06
N LEU A 283 9.80 9.56 -13.87
CA LEU A 283 9.52 8.45 -12.95
C LEU A 283 8.25 8.66 -12.11
N PHE A 284 7.69 9.88 -12.08
CA PHE A 284 6.67 10.26 -11.11
C PHE A 284 5.31 10.53 -11.75
N LYS A 285 4.26 10.01 -11.09
CA LYS A 285 2.87 10.36 -11.38
C LYS A 285 2.30 11.11 -10.18
N ARG A 286 1.93 12.37 -10.40
CA ARG A 286 1.41 13.23 -9.33
C ARG A 286 -0.06 12.95 -9.04
N ILE A 287 -0.42 12.92 -7.76
CA ILE A 287 -1.81 12.88 -7.30
C ILE A 287 -2.04 13.96 -6.24
N GLU A 288 -3.31 14.35 -6.07
CA GLU A 288 -3.69 15.38 -5.10
C GLU A 288 -3.81 14.81 -3.67
N PRO A 289 -3.32 15.54 -2.66
CA PRO A 289 -3.46 15.13 -1.26
C PRO A 289 -4.94 15.15 -0.84
N ARG A 290 -5.33 14.16 -0.03
CA ARG A 290 -6.65 14.08 0.58
C ARG A 290 -6.57 14.49 2.05
N ARG A 291 -7.55 15.29 2.49
CA ARG A 291 -7.64 15.76 3.87
C ARG A 291 -7.85 14.59 4.84
N VAL A 292 -6.98 14.49 5.83
CA VAL A 292 -7.04 13.54 6.93
C VAL A 292 -7.78 14.16 8.11
N SER A 293 -8.60 13.33 8.76
CA SER A 293 -9.35 13.76 9.94
C SER A 293 -8.38 14.05 11.11
N GLU A 294 -8.68 15.05 11.91
CA GLU A 294 -7.86 15.36 13.08
C GLU A 294 -7.86 14.21 14.11
N ALA A 295 -8.97 13.47 14.18
CA ALA A 295 -9.09 12.28 15.01
C ALA A 295 -8.02 11.22 14.67
N PHE A 296 -7.60 11.14 13.39
CA PHE A 296 -6.54 10.25 12.98
C PHE A 296 -5.16 10.70 13.49
N ILE A 297 -4.87 12.00 13.43
CA ILE A 297 -3.64 12.59 14.00
C ILE A 297 -3.57 12.29 15.50
N LYS A 298 -4.71 12.41 16.20
CA LYS A 298 -4.87 12.15 17.64
C LYS A 298 -4.71 10.68 18.06
N LYS A 299 -4.60 9.73 17.12
CA LYS A 299 -4.23 8.33 17.43
C LYS A 299 -2.72 8.17 17.67
N VAL A 300 -1.93 8.98 16.98
CA VAL A 300 -0.47 8.98 17.04
C VAL A 300 0.03 10.00 18.07
N HIS A 301 -0.47 11.23 17.96
CA HIS A 301 -0.15 12.33 18.85
C HIS A 301 -1.18 12.42 19.97
N SER A 302 -0.77 12.84 21.17
CA SER A 302 -1.68 13.02 22.28
C SER A 302 -2.74 14.09 21.94
N PRO A 303 -4.03 13.88 22.27
CA PRO A 303 -5.08 14.84 21.98
C PRO A 303 -4.79 16.26 22.50
N ALA A 304 -4.26 16.36 23.72
CA ALA A 304 -3.92 17.63 24.35
C ALA A 304 -2.86 18.42 23.56
N TYR A 305 -1.84 17.73 23.02
CA TYR A 305 -0.81 18.32 22.19
C TYR A 305 -1.36 18.84 20.86
N VAL A 306 -2.17 18.03 20.16
CA VAL A 306 -2.81 18.44 18.90
C VAL A 306 -3.73 19.65 19.11
N ASP A 307 -4.51 19.63 20.18
CA ASP A 307 -5.41 20.75 20.55
C ASP A 307 -4.64 22.00 20.98
N TYR A 308 -3.48 21.85 21.63
CA TYR A 308 -2.58 22.96 21.92
C TYR A 308 -2.06 23.61 20.64
N LEU A 309 -1.43 22.85 19.74
CA LEU A 309 -0.88 23.40 18.50
C LEU A 309 -1.95 24.15 17.68
N ARG A 310 -3.15 23.56 17.56
CA ARG A 310 -4.26 24.18 16.86
C ARG A 310 -4.66 25.53 17.47
N ARG A 311 -4.84 25.59 18.80
CA ARG A 311 -5.24 26.82 19.50
C ARG A 311 -4.12 27.86 19.51
N ALA A 312 -2.89 27.44 19.77
CA ALA A 312 -1.73 28.33 19.85
C ALA A 312 -1.49 29.01 18.50
N CYS A 313 -1.43 28.25 17.40
CA CYS A 313 -1.30 28.82 16.07
C CYS A 313 -2.48 29.74 15.73
N ALA A 314 -3.73 29.35 16.05
CA ALA A 314 -4.89 30.19 15.76
C ALA A 314 -4.92 31.51 16.55
N ALA A 315 -4.32 31.55 17.75
CA ALA A 315 -4.27 32.73 18.59
C ALA A 315 -3.12 33.70 18.23
N LEU A 316 -2.08 33.23 17.55
CA LEU A 316 -0.90 34.04 17.23
C LEU A 316 -1.19 35.03 16.09
N PRO A 317 -0.81 36.32 16.25
CA PRO A 317 -0.91 37.30 15.18
C PRO A 317 -0.06 36.91 13.95
N PRO A 318 -0.48 37.28 12.72
CA PRO A 318 0.33 37.06 11.53
C PRO A 318 1.74 37.64 11.63
N GLY A 319 2.75 36.87 11.24
CA GLY A 319 4.15 37.29 11.26
C GLY A 319 4.81 37.30 12.64
N LYS A 320 4.09 36.91 13.70
CA LYS A 320 4.67 36.67 15.02
C LYS A 320 5.00 35.19 15.20
N SER A 321 6.16 34.94 15.80
CA SER A 321 6.62 33.62 16.22
C SER A 321 6.84 33.61 17.73
N ILE A 322 6.47 32.51 18.38
CA ILE A 322 6.84 32.22 19.77
C ILE A 322 7.91 31.14 19.78
N TYR A 323 8.92 31.34 20.62
CA TYR A 323 9.99 30.40 20.86
C TYR A 323 9.92 29.93 22.31
N PRO A 324 10.17 28.65 22.59
CA PRO A 324 10.22 28.16 23.96
C PRO A 324 11.49 28.60 24.67
N ILE A 325 11.30 29.06 25.90
CA ILE A 325 12.37 29.56 26.79
C ILE A 325 12.41 28.73 28.09
N ILE A 326 11.28 28.13 28.49
CA ILE A 326 11.14 27.41 29.77
C ILE A 326 10.61 26.01 29.49
N PHE A 327 11.33 24.98 29.93
CA PHE A 327 10.97 23.57 29.73
C PHE A 327 10.68 22.87 31.07
N PRO A 328 9.56 22.15 31.21
CA PRO A 328 9.19 21.49 32.45
C PRO A 328 9.91 20.14 32.62
N LEU A 329 10.98 20.09 33.44
CA LEU A 329 11.74 18.85 33.67
C LEU A 329 11.18 17.95 34.79
N ARG A 330 10.56 18.54 35.83
CA ARG A 330 10.21 17.81 37.07
C ARG A 330 8.72 17.51 37.24
N ASN A 331 7.85 18.39 36.76
CA ASN A 331 6.40 18.26 36.98
C ASN A 331 5.63 18.54 35.68
N LEU A 332 5.26 17.45 34.99
CA LEU A 332 4.45 17.51 33.78
C LEU A 332 2.94 17.52 34.08
N GLU A 333 2.50 17.28 35.32
CA GLU A 333 1.07 17.17 35.66
C GLU A 333 0.38 18.54 35.79
N ARG A 334 1.14 19.62 35.86
CA ARG A 334 0.63 21.00 36.05
C ARG A 334 1.08 21.93 34.91
N PRO A 335 0.51 21.81 33.69
CA PRO A 335 0.83 22.71 32.60
C PRO A 335 0.43 24.17 32.92
N PRO A 336 1.17 25.18 32.43
CA PRO A 336 0.76 26.58 32.52
C PRO A 336 -0.64 26.78 31.92
N LYS A 337 -1.42 27.75 32.43
CA LYS A 337 -2.72 28.10 31.82
C LYS A 337 -2.57 29.01 30.60
N ASP A 338 -1.53 29.84 30.60
CA ASP A 338 -1.21 30.75 29.49
C ASP A 338 -0.69 29.94 28.28
N ILE A 339 -1.26 30.23 27.10
CA ILE A 339 -0.98 29.49 25.86
C ILE A 339 0.43 29.74 25.32
N GLU A 340 0.98 30.92 25.56
CA GLU A 340 2.34 31.27 25.14
C GLU A 340 3.34 30.56 26.06
N LEU A 341 3.07 30.50 27.37
CA LEU A 341 3.93 29.76 28.32
C LEU A 341 3.86 28.24 28.14
N GLN A 342 2.79 27.71 27.56
CA GLN A 342 2.67 26.29 27.22
C GLN A 342 3.64 25.85 26.11
N VAL A 343 4.27 26.76 25.37
CA VAL A 343 5.12 26.39 24.20
C VAL A 343 6.27 25.47 24.59
N GLY A 344 6.96 25.74 25.70
CA GLY A 344 8.05 24.89 26.17
C GLY A 344 7.58 23.63 26.89
N TYR A 345 6.29 23.54 27.26
CA TYR A 345 5.69 22.29 27.73
C TYR A 345 5.50 21.27 26.59
N TYR A 346 5.32 21.76 25.37
CA TYR A 346 5.08 20.95 24.18
C TYR A 346 6.26 20.98 23.18
N CYS A 347 7.43 21.53 23.53
CA CYS A 347 8.59 21.61 22.63
C CYS A 347 9.84 20.95 23.23
N LEU A 348 10.69 20.39 22.38
CA LEU A 348 11.95 19.72 22.75
C LEU A 348 13.18 20.63 22.64
N ASP A 349 13.09 21.73 21.88
CA ASP A 349 14.23 22.58 21.55
C ASP A 349 13.87 24.07 21.58
N THR A 350 14.85 24.95 21.42
CA THR A 350 14.69 26.41 21.42
C THR A 350 14.69 27.05 20.03
N PHE A 351 14.73 26.26 18.95
CA PHE A 351 14.94 26.77 17.58
C PHE A 351 13.80 26.40 16.61
N THR A 352 12.80 25.65 17.08
CA THR A 352 11.57 25.37 16.37
C THR A 352 10.48 26.33 16.87
N PRO A 353 10.14 27.41 16.16
CA PRO A 353 9.11 28.35 16.61
C PRO A 353 7.69 27.84 16.33
N LEU A 354 6.70 28.39 17.02
CA LEU A 354 5.31 28.37 16.56
C LEU A 354 4.91 29.72 15.99
N ASN A 355 4.21 29.71 14.86
CA ASN A 355 3.55 30.88 14.27
C ASN A 355 2.14 30.49 13.81
N SER A 356 1.38 31.46 13.31
CA SER A 356 -0.01 31.25 12.89
C SER A 356 -0.23 30.15 11.85
N ASN A 357 0.81 29.80 11.09
CA ASN A 357 0.73 28.94 9.92
C ASN A 357 1.29 27.53 10.16
N ALA A 358 2.01 27.31 11.26
CA ALA A 358 2.69 26.04 11.55
C ALA A 358 1.73 24.85 11.57
N TYR A 359 0.59 24.98 12.27
CA TYR A 359 -0.43 23.92 12.35
C TYR A 359 -0.99 23.53 10.98
N GLN A 360 -1.36 24.50 10.14
CA GLN A 360 -1.95 24.19 8.83
C GLN A 360 -0.94 23.57 7.88
N ALA A 361 0.31 24.07 7.86
CA ALA A 361 1.38 23.50 7.05
C ALA A 361 1.72 22.06 7.46
N ALA A 362 1.83 21.81 8.78
CA ALA A 362 2.07 20.47 9.32
C ALA A 362 0.90 19.51 9.03
N ARG A 363 -0.35 19.98 9.06
CA ARG A 363 -1.49 19.15 8.62
C ARG A 363 -1.44 18.81 7.14
N GLY A 364 -1.04 19.74 6.28
CA GLY A 364 -0.84 19.45 4.85
C GLY A 364 0.23 18.37 4.62
N ALA A 365 1.29 18.36 5.43
CA ALA A 365 2.31 17.31 5.40
C ALA A 365 1.71 15.93 5.76
N VAL A 366 0.89 15.87 6.82
CA VAL A 366 0.16 14.65 7.20
C VAL A 366 -0.80 14.19 6.11
N ASP A 367 -1.56 15.12 5.53
CA ASP A 367 -2.50 14.84 4.43
C ASP A 367 -1.75 14.16 3.26
N CYS A 368 -0.55 14.64 2.93
CA CYS A 368 0.29 14.04 1.89
C CYS A 368 0.81 12.66 2.27
N ALA A 369 1.35 12.49 3.48
CA ALA A 369 1.94 11.21 3.92
C ALA A 369 0.90 10.08 3.98
N VAL A 370 -0.30 10.37 4.50
CA VAL A 370 -1.40 9.39 4.50
C VAL A 370 -1.93 9.13 3.10
N THR A 371 -1.95 10.13 2.21
CA THR A 371 -2.33 9.94 0.81
C THR A 371 -1.32 9.04 0.09
N ALA A 372 -0.02 9.23 0.33
CA ALA A 372 1.04 8.37 -0.21
C ALA A 372 0.94 6.94 0.34
N ALA A 373 0.63 6.76 1.63
CA ALA A 373 0.35 5.45 2.21
C ALA A 373 -0.87 4.77 1.57
N ASN A 374 -1.95 5.52 1.32
CA ASN A 374 -3.11 5.00 0.61
C ASN A 374 -2.79 4.59 -0.83
N ALA A 375 -1.93 5.32 -1.54
CA ALA A 375 -1.53 4.94 -2.90
C ALA A 375 -0.86 3.56 -2.93
N VAL A 376 -0.04 3.26 -1.91
CA VAL A 376 0.56 1.93 -1.73
C VAL A 376 -0.50 0.86 -1.42
N LEU A 377 -1.47 1.16 -0.55
CA LEU A 377 -2.60 0.25 -0.29
C LEU A 377 -3.46 -0.01 -1.53
N ASP A 378 -3.57 0.99 -2.40
CA ASP A 378 -4.33 0.91 -3.66
C ASP A 378 -3.55 0.19 -4.77
N GLY A 379 -2.30 -0.21 -4.52
CA GLY A 379 -1.49 -1.07 -5.39
C GLY A 379 -0.16 -0.48 -5.86
N ALA A 380 0.12 0.79 -5.58
CA ALA A 380 1.42 1.37 -5.96
C ALA A 380 2.56 0.63 -5.26
N HIS A 381 3.65 0.38 -5.99
CA HIS A 381 4.86 -0.20 -5.40
C HIS A 381 5.64 0.82 -4.58
N ILE A 382 5.72 2.05 -5.07
CA ILE A 382 6.45 3.14 -4.43
C ILE A 382 5.59 4.41 -4.48
N SER A 383 5.48 5.08 -3.34
CA SER A 383 4.94 6.43 -3.25
C SER A 383 5.91 7.35 -2.52
N TYR A 384 5.79 8.65 -2.79
CA TYR A 384 6.62 9.68 -2.18
C TYR A 384 5.74 10.85 -1.73
N ALA A 385 5.77 11.13 -0.43
CA ALA A 385 5.21 12.32 0.17
C ALA A 385 6.32 13.40 0.26
N LEU A 386 6.30 14.33 -0.70
CA LEU A 386 7.17 15.51 -0.71
C LEU A 386 6.56 16.58 0.21
N VAL A 387 6.96 16.55 1.48
CA VAL A 387 6.34 17.31 2.56
C VAL A 387 7.26 18.35 3.18
N ARG A 388 6.63 19.38 3.76
CA ARG A 388 7.25 20.42 4.60
C ARG A 388 6.17 21.06 5.48
N PRO A 389 6.38 21.25 6.79
CA PRO A 389 7.57 20.91 7.57
C PRO A 389 7.83 19.38 7.64
N PRO A 390 9.07 18.96 8.02
CA PRO A 390 9.39 17.55 8.29
C PRO A 390 8.64 17.04 9.54
N GLY A 391 8.84 15.76 9.89
CA GLY A 391 8.05 15.08 10.92
C GLY A 391 8.82 14.24 11.95
N HIS A 392 9.96 13.64 11.62
CA HIS A 392 10.53 12.54 12.43
C HIS A 392 10.94 12.90 13.88
N HIS A 393 11.10 14.18 14.21
CA HIS A 393 11.40 14.66 15.57
C HIS A 393 10.16 14.96 16.43
N ALA A 394 8.96 14.97 15.85
CA ALA A 394 7.73 15.19 16.62
C ALA A 394 7.35 13.90 17.38
N GLU A 395 7.51 13.92 18.69
CA GLU A 395 7.12 12.83 19.60
C GLU A 395 5.60 12.82 19.83
N ARG A 396 5.09 11.83 20.56
CA ARG A 396 3.66 11.73 20.90
C ARG A 396 3.13 12.98 21.61
N ARG A 397 3.97 13.72 22.33
CA ARG A 397 3.56 14.88 23.14
C ARG A 397 4.24 16.19 22.77
N THR A 398 5.24 16.20 21.91
CA THR A 398 6.08 17.39 21.72
C THR A 398 6.44 17.60 20.25
N PHE A 399 6.65 18.87 19.87
CA PHE A 399 7.31 19.25 18.62
C PHE A 399 8.79 19.55 18.85
N GLY A 400 9.57 19.59 17.78
CA GLY A 400 10.98 19.93 17.81
C GLY A 400 11.69 19.55 16.50
N GLY A 401 12.94 19.95 16.30
CA GLY A 401 13.72 19.67 15.10
C GLY A 401 13.03 20.13 13.82
N PHE A 402 12.37 21.29 13.84
CA PHE A 402 11.51 21.79 12.76
C PHE A 402 10.21 20.99 12.50
N CYS A 403 9.95 19.94 13.28
CA CYS A 403 8.85 18.99 13.10
C CYS A 403 7.71 19.28 14.08
N TYR A 404 6.46 19.34 13.59
CA TYR A 404 5.27 19.53 14.44
C TYR A 404 4.36 18.30 14.46
N PHE A 405 4.15 17.64 13.32
CA PHE A 405 3.47 16.35 13.29
C PHE A 405 4.34 15.33 12.59
N ASN A 406 4.49 14.16 13.21
CA ASN A 406 5.26 13.07 12.64
C ASN A 406 4.52 12.40 11.48
N SER A 407 4.78 12.90 10.28
CA SER A 407 4.15 12.45 9.04
C SER A 407 4.48 10.99 8.71
N ALA A 408 5.74 10.57 8.90
CA ALA A 408 6.17 9.19 8.70
C ALA A 408 5.50 8.23 9.69
N ALA A 409 5.44 8.59 10.98
CA ALA A 409 4.77 7.78 11.99
C ALA A 409 3.24 7.70 11.78
N ILE A 410 2.59 8.77 11.32
CA ILE A 410 1.16 8.74 10.99
C ILE A 410 0.90 7.83 9.77
N ALA A 411 1.75 7.88 8.75
CA ALA A 411 1.68 6.95 7.62
C ALA A 411 1.92 5.49 8.06
N ALA A 412 2.92 5.24 8.90
CA ALA A 412 3.22 3.90 9.42
C ALA A 412 2.09 3.35 10.31
N HIS A 413 1.52 4.16 11.21
CA HIS A 413 0.36 3.76 12.02
C HIS A 413 -0.88 3.47 11.15
N HIS A 414 -1.06 4.19 10.04
CA HIS A 414 -2.11 3.89 9.07
C HIS A 414 -1.92 2.50 8.46
N LEU A 415 -0.72 2.24 7.93
CA LEU A 415 -0.36 1.00 7.27
C LEU A 415 -0.34 -0.19 8.23
N SER A 416 -0.05 0.02 9.52
CA SER A 416 0.03 -1.07 10.50
C SER A 416 -1.30 -1.77 10.75
N ASN A 417 -2.44 -1.12 10.41
CA ASN A 417 -3.74 -1.78 10.40
C ASN A 417 -3.87 -2.87 9.31
N TYR A 418 -3.03 -2.81 8.27
CA TYR A 418 -3.08 -3.69 7.10
C TYR A 418 -1.94 -4.73 7.08
N GLY A 419 -0.91 -4.56 7.90
CA GLY A 419 0.20 -5.50 8.04
C GLY A 419 1.38 -4.89 8.79
N LYS A 420 2.38 -5.69 9.14
CA LYS A 420 3.60 -5.20 9.83
C LYS A 420 4.29 -4.11 9.01
N VAL A 421 4.79 -3.07 9.68
CA VAL A 421 5.48 -1.94 9.03
C VAL A 421 6.89 -1.81 9.56
N ALA A 422 7.87 -1.57 8.70
CA ALA A 422 9.17 -1.07 9.13
C ALA A 422 9.29 0.41 8.77
N VAL A 423 9.75 1.23 9.70
CA VAL A 423 10.17 2.61 9.44
C VAL A 423 11.68 2.64 9.42
N LEU A 424 12.27 2.92 8.25
CA LEU A 424 13.70 3.11 8.06
C LEU A 424 13.98 4.61 7.93
N ASP A 425 14.64 5.16 8.95
CA ASP A 425 15.08 6.55 8.96
C ASP A 425 16.54 6.64 8.50
N ILE A 426 16.74 7.38 7.39
CA ILE A 426 18.04 7.63 6.77
C ILE A 426 18.41 9.12 6.77
N ASP A 427 17.67 9.93 7.53
CA ASP A 427 18.08 11.30 7.88
C ASP A 427 19.37 11.29 8.72
N PHE A 428 20.16 12.36 8.63
CA PHE A 428 21.38 12.48 9.44
C PHE A 428 21.09 12.43 10.94
N HIS A 429 19.93 12.96 11.37
CA HIS A 429 19.53 13.02 12.76
C HIS A 429 18.69 11.82 13.17
N HIS A 430 18.76 11.46 14.44
CA HIS A 430 17.91 10.40 14.97
C HIS A 430 16.43 10.83 14.95
N GLY A 431 15.57 10.02 14.32
CA GLY A 431 14.12 10.19 14.35
C GLY A 431 13.49 9.83 15.69
N ASN A 432 13.85 10.56 16.76
CA ASN A 432 13.39 10.32 18.13
C ASN A 432 11.87 10.35 18.29
N GLY A 433 11.17 11.19 17.52
CA GLY A 433 9.71 11.23 17.54
C GLY A 433 9.10 9.92 17.05
N THR A 434 9.67 9.35 15.98
CA THR A 434 9.24 8.06 15.45
C THR A 434 9.53 6.95 16.46
N GLN A 435 10.71 6.95 17.06
CA GLN A 435 11.05 6.01 18.13
C GLN A 435 10.06 6.09 19.31
N ASP A 436 9.81 7.27 19.86
CA ASP A 436 8.89 7.49 21.00
C ASP A 436 7.48 6.93 20.71
N ILE A 437 6.95 7.22 19.52
CA ILE A 437 5.58 6.83 19.14
C ILE A 437 5.38 5.31 19.10
N PHE A 438 6.40 4.55 18.70
CA PHE A 438 6.32 3.10 18.52
C PHE A 438 7.10 2.31 19.58
N TYR A 439 7.70 2.96 20.57
CA TYR A 439 8.64 2.33 21.51
C TYR A 439 8.08 1.11 22.26
N GLU A 440 6.76 1.07 22.47
CA GLU A 440 6.06 -0.02 23.15
C GLU A 440 5.37 -1.02 22.21
N ARG A 441 5.58 -0.92 20.89
CA ARG A 441 4.82 -1.67 19.86
C ARG A 441 5.70 -2.62 19.06
N SER A 442 5.16 -3.82 18.78
CA SER A 442 5.83 -4.84 17.93
C SER A 442 5.28 -4.93 16.50
N ASP A 443 4.16 -4.25 16.20
CA ASP A 443 3.58 -4.21 14.86
C ASP A 443 4.31 -3.24 13.92
N VAL A 444 5.14 -2.36 14.48
CA VAL A 444 5.99 -1.41 13.76
C VAL A 444 7.45 -1.53 14.24
N LEU A 445 8.36 -1.88 13.35
CA LEU A 445 9.81 -1.86 13.61
C LEU A 445 10.36 -0.47 13.27
N THR A 446 11.05 0.18 14.21
CA THR A 446 11.77 1.44 13.97
C THR A 446 13.27 1.16 13.81
N VAL A 447 13.85 1.64 12.70
CA VAL A 447 15.28 1.51 12.41
C VAL A 447 15.83 2.86 11.98
N SER A 448 16.83 3.39 12.68
CA SER A 448 17.41 4.69 12.35
C SER A 448 18.93 4.60 12.23
N ILE A 449 19.50 5.23 11.19
CA ILE A 449 20.94 5.36 10.97
C ILE A 449 21.28 6.84 10.99
N HIS A 450 21.99 7.30 12.02
CA HIS A 450 22.15 8.71 12.32
C HIS A 450 23.53 9.01 12.91
N GLY A 451 23.89 10.30 12.98
CA GLY A 451 25.05 10.75 13.76
C GLY A 451 24.86 10.44 15.24
N ASP A 452 25.92 10.02 15.91
CA ASP A 452 25.89 9.69 17.34
C ASP A 452 25.30 10.87 18.16
N PRO A 453 24.28 10.63 19.00
CA PRO A 453 23.64 11.69 19.78
C PRO A 453 24.62 12.48 20.67
N HIS A 454 25.79 11.92 21.03
CA HIS A 454 26.81 12.68 21.76
C HIS A 454 27.27 13.97 21.04
N PHE A 455 27.16 14.05 19.70
CA PHE A 455 27.51 15.26 18.95
C PHE A 455 26.37 15.77 18.05
N ALA A 456 25.36 14.96 17.73
CA ALA A 456 24.26 15.32 16.85
C ALA A 456 22.92 15.46 17.61
N TYR A 457 22.07 16.38 17.18
CA TYR A 457 20.69 16.47 17.64
C TYR A 457 19.98 15.12 17.39
N PRO A 458 19.19 14.58 18.34
CA PRO A 458 18.56 15.24 19.49
C PRO A 458 19.30 15.13 20.82
N HIS A 459 20.53 14.62 20.85
CA HIS A 459 21.40 14.48 22.03
C HIS A 459 20.96 13.55 23.18
N PHE A 460 19.66 13.35 23.38
CA PHE A 460 19.11 12.65 24.54
C PHE A 460 18.45 11.31 24.19
N SER A 461 18.47 10.91 22.93
CA SER A 461 17.98 9.63 22.43
C SER A 461 18.67 9.26 21.12
N GLY A 462 18.56 7.99 20.71
CA GLY A 462 19.24 7.43 19.54
C GLY A 462 20.44 6.57 19.93
N PHE A 463 20.64 6.30 21.21
CA PHE A 463 21.69 5.41 21.65
C PHE A 463 21.35 3.96 21.28
N LYS A 464 22.40 3.15 21.11
CA LYS A 464 22.30 1.77 20.60
C LYS A 464 21.55 0.83 21.55
N ASP A 465 21.54 1.14 22.85
CA ASP A 465 20.92 0.37 23.92
C ASP A 465 19.41 0.64 24.08
N GLU A 466 18.88 1.65 23.40
CA GLU A 466 17.45 1.94 23.33
C GLU A 466 16.77 0.94 22.37
N ILE A 467 16.32 -0.21 22.87
CA ILE A 467 15.81 -1.31 22.03
C ILE A 467 14.28 -1.47 22.05
N GLY A 468 13.56 -0.51 22.61
CA GLY A 468 12.11 -0.59 22.84
C GLY A 468 11.78 -1.06 24.27
N SER A 469 10.49 -1.19 24.57
CA SER A 469 10.02 -1.64 25.88
C SER A 469 8.67 -2.37 25.78
N LYS A 470 8.28 -3.11 26.82
CA LYS A 470 7.05 -3.93 26.83
C LYS A 470 6.99 -4.85 25.60
N GLU A 471 5.88 -4.84 24.86
CA GLU A 471 5.73 -5.64 23.64
C GLU A 471 6.69 -5.18 22.52
N GLY A 472 7.14 -3.92 22.54
CA GLY A 472 8.08 -3.34 21.57
C GLY A 472 9.56 -3.64 21.83
N GLU A 473 9.91 -4.39 22.88
CA GLU A 473 11.30 -4.76 23.13
C GLU A 473 11.88 -5.59 21.95
N GLY A 474 13.02 -5.14 21.41
CA GLY A 474 13.65 -5.69 20.21
C GLY A 474 13.11 -5.13 18.89
N PHE A 475 12.11 -4.23 18.92
CA PHE A 475 11.49 -3.60 17.74
C PHE A 475 11.89 -2.12 17.56
N ASN A 476 12.87 -1.64 18.32
CA ASN A 476 13.60 -0.40 18.02
C ASN A 476 15.09 -0.71 17.79
N ILE A 477 15.69 -0.18 16.72
CA ILE A 477 17.09 -0.43 16.37
C ILE A 477 17.77 0.87 15.95
N ASN A 478 18.69 1.34 16.78
CA ASN A 478 19.52 2.50 16.49
C ASN A 478 20.91 2.11 16.01
N TYR A 479 21.36 2.77 14.94
CA TYR A 479 22.73 2.72 14.45
C TYR A 479 23.36 4.12 14.54
N PRO A 480 23.76 4.57 15.75
CA PRO A 480 24.55 5.78 15.91
C PRO A 480 25.92 5.58 15.27
N LEU A 481 26.33 6.52 14.42
CA LEU A 481 27.61 6.50 13.71
C LEU A 481 28.45 7.72 14.09
N ALA A 482 29.77 7.56 14.03
CA ALA A 482 30.72 8.63 14.34
C ALA A 482 30.52 9.87 13.47
N GLU A 483 30.98 11.02 13.97
CA GLU A 483 30.90 12.33 13.30
C GLU A 483 31.52 12.32 11.91
N HIS A 484 32.57 11.51 11.71
CA HIS A 484 33.25 11.35 10.44
C HIS A 484 33.22 9.89 10.01
N ILE A 485 32.47 9.62 8.95
CA ILE A 485 32.45 8.33 8.25
C ILE A 485 32.58 8.55 6.75
N ASP A 486 33.05 7.53 6.05
CA ASP A 486 32.92 7.47 4.60
C ASP A 486 31.56 6.87 4.17
N ALA A 487 31.23 7.03 2.90
CA ALA A 487 29.98 6.50 2.35
C ALA A 487 29.94 4.97 2.30
N GLU A 488 31.09 4.28 2.32
CA GLU A 488 31.13 2.82 2.34
C GLU A 488 30.69 2.27 3.71
N LYS A 489 31.14 2.90 4.80
CA LYS A 489 30.71 2.59 6.16
C LYS A 489 29.21 2.79 6.31
N TYR A 490 28.67 3.91 5.83
CA TYR A 490 27.23 4.15 5.82
C TYR A 490 26.47 3.04 5.07
N ARG A 491 26.88 2.71 3.83
CA ARG A 491 26.23 1.64 3.04
C ARG A 491 26.31 0.26 3.71
N ARG A 492 27.41 -0.07 4.38
CA ARG A 492 27.55 -1.31 5.15
C ARG A 492 26.58 -1.35 6.34
N THR A 493 26.40 -0.22 7.03
CA THR A 493 25.39 -0.08 8.07
C THR A 493 23.98 -0.20 7.50
N LEU A 494 23.65 0.47 6.40
CA LEU A 494 22.36 0.36 5.72
C LEU A 494 22.06 -1.08 5.28
N ALA A 495 23.03 -1.80 4.72
CA ALA A 495 22.87 -3.21 4.39
C ALA A 495 22.58 -4.08 5.63
N THR A 496 23.15 -3.72 6.79
CA THR A 496 22.87 -4.40 8.07
C THR A 496 21.47 -4.08 8.58
N ALA A 497 21.06 -2.81 8.53
CA ALA A 497 19.70 -2.38 8.83
C ALA A 497 18.66 -3.12 7.96
N ILE A 498 18.89 -3.19 6.65
CA ILE A 498 18.03 -3.92 5.70
C ILE A 498 17.95 -5.40 6.04
N LYS A 499 19.03 -6.05 6.50
CA LYS A 499 18.97 -7.45 6.97
C LYS A 499 18.02 -7.60 8.17
N ARG A 500 18.04 -6.66 9.11
CA ARG A 500 17.11 -6.67 10.26
C ARG A 500 15.66 -6.47 9.81
N ILE A 501 15.44 -5.54 8.87
CA ILE A 501 14.11 -5.33 8.26
C ILE A 501 13.62 -6.61 7.57
N LYS A 502 14.49 -7.31 6.83
CA LYS A 502 14.15 -8.58 6.17
C LYS A 502 13.77 -9.69 7.16
N VAL A 503 14.42 -9.75 8.32
CA VAL A 503 14.05 -10.69 9.40
C VAL A 503 12.68 -10.36 9.98
N PHE A 504 12.37 -9.08 10.16
CA PHE A 504 11.04 -8.64 10.61
C PHE A 504 9.94 -8.90 9.56
N ASN A 505 10.33 -8.93 8.28
CA ASN A 505 9.48 -9.22 7.12
C ASN A 505 8.20 -8.35 7.08
N PRO A 506 8.34 -7.01 6.97
CA PRO A 506 7.19 -6.12 6.94
C PRO A 506 6.39 -6.27 5.63
N ALA A 507 5.10 -5.97 5.69
CA ALA A 507 4.28 -5.78 4.49
C ALA A 507 4.60 -4.44 3.79
N TYR A 508 4.94 -3.42 4.59
CA TYR A 508 5.21 -2.07 4.11
C TYR A 508 6.49 -1.50 4.71
N LEU A 509 7.25 -0.77 3.90
CA LEU A 509 8.44 -0.04 4.32
C LEU A 509 8.18 1.47 4.20
N VAL A 510 8.20 2.19 5.33
CA VAL A 510 8.19 3.64 5.35
C VAL A 510 9.64 4.12 5.44
N VAL A 511 10.06 5.01 4.54
CA VAL A 511 11.41 5.57 4.53
C VAL A 511 11.34 7.05 4.88
N SER A 512 11.86 7.43 6.04
CA SER A 512 12.10 8.83 6.41
C SER A 512 13.38 9.29 5.69
N LEU A 513 13.19 10.08 4.64
CA LEU A 513 14.27 10.51 3.73
C LEU A 513 14.77 11.90 4.12
N GLY A 514 15.88 11.93 4.86
CA GLY A 514 16.73 13.11 4.95
C GLY A 514 17.81 13.11 3.88
N LEU A 515 18.13 14.30 3.37
CA LEU A 515 19.21 14.52 2.40
C LEU A 515 20.37 15.35 2.98
N ASP A 516 20.39 15.50 4.30
CA ASP A 516 21.40 16.21 5.11
C ASP A 516 22.63 15.37 5.46
N THR A 517 22.64 14.08 5.11
CA THR A 517 23.87 13.28 5.03
C THR A 517 24.80 13.71 3.89
N ALA A 518 24.35 14.64 3.05
CA ALA A 518 25.07 15.17 1.90
C ALA A 518 26.27 16.04 2.28
N LYS A 519 27.30 16.02 1.43
CA LYS A 519 28.47 16.88 1.58
C LYS A 519 28.10 18.36 1.70
N SER A 520 28.61 18.97 2.77
CA SER A 520 28.43 20.39 3.11
C SER A 520 26.98 20.80 3.38
N ASP A 521 26.10 19.86 3.73
CA ASP A 521 24.84 20.23 4.35
C ASP A 521 25.10 21.00 5.65
N PRO A 522 24.39 22.11 5.95
CA PRO A 522 24.65 22.88 7.15
C PRO A 522 24.27 22.18 8.46
N THR A 523 23.54 21.06 8.40
CA THR A 523 23.05 20.34 9.58
C THR A 523 23.68 18.96 9.78
N GLY A 524 24.48 18.49 8.82
CA GLY A 524 25.14 17.19 8.88
C GLY A 524 26.63 17.26 8.58
N THR A 525 27.40 16.32 9.14
CA THR A 525 28.86 16.30 9.03
C THR A 525 29.38 15.30 7.98
N TRP A 526 28.51 14.45 7.44
CA TRP A 526 28.89 13.45 6.45
C TRP A 526 29.05 14.05 5.05
N SER A 527 29.62 13.25 4.16
CA SER A 527 30.08 13.70 2.84
C SER A 527 29.49 12.92 1.67
N HIS A 528 28.23 12.49 1.76
CA HIS A 528 27.58 11.78 0.65
C HIS A 528 27.46 12.68 -0.59
N ASN A 529 27.80 12.12 -1.74
CA ASN A 529 27.55 12.73 -3.05
C ASN A 529 26.29 12.12 -3.70
N TYR A 530 25.92 12.58 -4.89
CA TYR A 530 24.72 12.10 -5.57
C TYR A 530 24.84 10.62 -5.98
N GLU A 531 26.04 10.10 -6.28
CA GLU A 531 26.24 8.67 -6.54
C GLU A 531 26.00 7.80 -5.31
N ASP A 532 26.33 8.31 -4.12
CA ASP A 532 26.05 7.63 -2.86
C ASP A 532 24.54 7.56 -2.62
N PHE A 533 23.80 8.64 -2.87
CA PHE A 533 22.33 8.64 -2.81
C PHE A 533 21.70 7.65 -3.78
N PHE A 534 22.24 7.51 -5.00
CA PHE A 534 21.81 6.48 -5.94
C PHE A 534 21.98 5.07 -5.35
N LYS A 535 23.15 4.76 -4.80
CA LYS A 535 23.42 3.43 -4.19
C LYS A 535 22.53 3.17 -2.98
N ILE A 536 22.28 4.20 -2.16
CA ILE A 536 21.37 4.12 -1.01
C ILE A 536 19.96 3.79 -1.47
N GLY A 537 19.43 4.54 -2.44
CA GLY A 537 18.13 4.28 -3.04
C GLY A 537 18.05 2.87 -3.62
N GLN A 538 19.09 2.45 -4.36
CA GLN A 538 19.16 1.12 -4.97
C GLN A 538 19.05 -0.01 -3.93
N LEU A 539 19.83 0.05 -2.84
CA LEU A 539 19.77 -0.96 -1.77
C LEU A 539 18.38 -1.05 -1.14
N ILE A 540 17.70 0.09 -0.96
CA ILE A 540 16.33 0.12 -0.43
C ILE A 540 15.35 -0.47 -1.44
N GLY A 541 15.47 -0.14 -2.73
CA GLY A 541 14.61 -0.65 -3.80
C GLY A 541 14.72 -2.16 -4.00
N GLU A 542 15.91 -2.73 -3.78
CA GLU A 542 16.17 -4.18 -3.84
C GLU A 542 15.45 -4.98 -2.73
N THR A 543 14.85 -4.32 -1.74
CA THR A 543 14.03 -4.99 -0.73
C THR A 543 12.70 -5.50 -1.28
N LYS A 544 12.20 -4.91 -2.38
CA LYS A 544 10.92 -5.25 -3.04
C LYS A 544 9.66 -5.10 -2.17
N TYR A 545 9.76 -4.50 -1.00
CA TYR A 545 8.58 -4.14 -0.19
C TYR A 545 7.80 -3.00 -0.85
N HIS A 546 6.52 -2.87 -0.51
CA HIS A 546 5.80 -1.66 -0.87
C HIS A 546 6.34 -0.47 -0.05
N ILE A 547 6.83 0.57 -0.72
CA ILE A 547 7.62 1.64 -0.11
C ILE A 547 6.86 2.96 -0.10
N VAL A 548 6.76 3.60 1.07
CA VAL A 548 6.32 4.99 1.21
C VAL A 548 7.52 5.82 1.65
N VAL A 549 8.00 6.69 0.77
CA VAL A 549 9.05 7.65 1.11
C VAL A 549 8.40 8.91 1.67
N VAL A 550 8.89 9.44 2.79
CA VAL A 550 8.42 10.68 3.41
C VAL A 550 9.62 11.62 3.55
N GLN A 551 9.52 12.83 2.99
CA GLN A 551 10.61 13.81 3.05
C GLN A 551 10.83 14.33 4.48
N GLU A 552 12.07 14.28 4.97
CA GLU A 552 12.50 14.85 6.24
C GLU A 552 13.47 16.03 5.99
N GLY A 553 14.73 15.94 6.44
CA GLY A 553 15.77 16.98 6.37
C GLY A 553 16.46 17.14 5.02
N GLY A 554 17.62 17.78 5.03
CA GLY A 554 18.37 18.22 3.84
C GLY A 554 18.11 19.68 3.47
N TYR A 555 19.14 20.51 3.58
CA TYR A 555 19.01 21.97 3.62
C TYR A 555 19.96 22.69 2.66
N ARG A 556 20.96 22.00 2.10
CA ARG A 556 21.80 22.56 1.03
C ARG A 556 21.07 22.58 -0.32
N THR A 557 20.34 23.67 -0.58
CA THR A 557 19.48 23.84 -1.77
C THR A 557 20.22 23.69 -3.11
N GLN A 558 21.52 24.01 -3.19
CA GLN A 558 22.29 23.87 -4.44
C GLN A 558 22.44 22.41 -4.89
N THR A 559 22.45 21.46 -3.96
CA THR A 559 22.65 20.02 -4.24
C THR A 559 21.41 19.18 -3.95
N LEU A 560 20.46 19.70 -3.16
CA LEU A 560 19.28 18.99 -2.67
C LEU A 560 18.48 18.31 -3.79
N GLY A 561 18.19 19.03 -4.87
CA GLY A 561 17.43 18.47 -6.00
C GLY A 561 18.17 17.35 -6.72
N THR A 562 19.49 17.50 -6.92
CA THR A 562 20.33 16.46 -7.53
C THR A 562 20.38 15.21 -6.66
N ASN A 563 20.57 15.36 -5.35
CA ASN A 563 20.60 14.25 -4.40
C ASN A 563 19.27 13.48 -4.39
N ALA A 564 18.14 14.19 -4.32
CA ALA A 564 16.80 13.59 -4.38
C ALA A 564 16.59 12.83 -5.70
N LYS A 565 16.95 13.45 -6.84
CA LYS A 565 16.85 12.81 -8.16
C LYS A 565 17.61 11.48 -8.20
N TYR A 566 18.87 11.47 -7.77
CA TYR A 566 19.69 10.25 -7.83
C TYR A 566 19.22 9.19 -6.84
N PHE A 567 18.77 9.57 -5.64
CA PHE A 567 18.11 8.66 -4.70
C PHE A 567 16.95 7.92 -5.37
N PHE A 568 16.02 8.65 -6.00
CA PHE A 568 14.85 8.03 -6.63
C PHE A 568 15.18 7.24 -7.90
N GLN A 569 16.19 7.65 -8.68
CA GLN A 569 16.68 6.83 -9.79
C GLN A 569 17.27 5.50 -9.30
N GLY A 570 18.02 5.53 -8.19
CA GLY A 570 18.52 4.34 -7.52
C GLY A 570 17.40 3.46 -7.00
N LEU A 571 16.46 4.04 -6.26
CA LEU A 571 15.28 3.36 -5.72
C LEU A 571 14.47 2.66 -6.82
N TRP A 572 14.19 3.39 -7.89
CA TRP A 572 13.54 2.86 -9.08
C TRP A 572 14.32 1.70 -9.70
N SER A 573 15.64 1.87 -9.89
CA SER A 573 16.50 0.86 -10.47
C SER A 573 16.57 -0.40 -9.60
N GLY A 574 16.67 -0.26 -8.28
CA GLY A 574 16.64 -1.38 -7.35
C GLY A 574 15.30 -2.13 -7.38
N PHE A 575 14.19 -1.41 -7.49
CA PHE A 575 12.85 -2.00 -7.49
C PHE A 575 12.45 -2.63 -8.82
N PHE A 576 12.66 -1.97 -9.96
CA PHE A 576 12.19 -2.44 -11.27
C PHE A 576 13.32 -2.98 -12.19
N GLY A 577 14.59 -2.68 -11.90
CA GLY A 577 15.70 -2.90 -12.84
C GLY A 577 16.19 -4.34 -12.99
N GLN A 578 15.95 -5.23 -12.03
CA GLN A 578 16.43 -6.63 -12.11
C GLN A 578 15.64 -7.49 -13.11
N GLU A 579 14.38 -7.16 -13.41
CA GLU A 579 13.54 -7.95 -14.34
C GLU A 579 14.01 -7.83 -15.81
N LYS A 580 14.64 -6.70 -16.19
CA LYS A 580 15.11 -6.47 -17.56
C LYS A 580 16.44 -7.17 -17.91
N ALA A 581 17.16 -7.70 -16.92
CA ALA A 581 18.41 -8.45 -17.14
C ALA A 581 18.13 -9.93 -17.50
N GLN A 582 17.06 -10.51 -16.97
CA GLN A 582 16.63 -11.87 -17.27
C GLN A 582 15.94 -12.01 -18.64
N GLU A 583 15.35 -10.93 -19.18
CA GLU A 583 14.78 -10.92 -20.53
C GLU A 583 15.84 -10.87 -21.66
N LYS A 584 17.11 -10.60 -21.34
CA LYS A 584 18.21 -10.64 -22.33
C LYS A 584 19.01 -11.94 -22.31
N THR A 585 18.66 -12.87 -21.44
CA THR A 585 19.38 -14.15 -21.25
C THR A 585 18.51 -15.39 -21.49
N ASN A 586 17.28 -15.22 -21.99
CA ASN A 586 16.42 -16.31 -22.45
C ASN A 586 16.07 -16.18 -23.93
#